data_AF-A0A3P7MW14-F1
#
_entry.id   AF-A0A3P7MW14-F1
#
_cell.length_a   1.000
_cell.length_b   1.000
_cell.length_c   1.000
_cell.angle_alpha   90.00
_cell.angle_beta   90.00
_cell.angle_gamma   90.00
#
_symmetry.space_group_name_H-M   'P 1'
#
loop_
_entity.id
_entity.type
_entity.pdbx_description
1 polymer ?
#
loop_
_entity_poly.entity_id
_entity_poly.type
_entity_poly.pdbx_seq_one_letter_code
_entity_poly.pdbx_strand_id
1 'polypeptide(L)'
;MEVITSCNCPRAVTMSAIIYCLRSIAAQISIPEGTLLSPSETAAVVGGNVLTSQRLCDVILGAFEAVAASQGCMNNVTFGDETMGYYETIAGGAGAGEGFAGRSGVHTHMTNTRITDPEILESR
;
A
#
# COMPACT_ATOMS: atom_id res chain seq x y z
N MET A 1 6.31 11.01 -14.92
CA MET A 1 7.16 10.03 -15.62
C MET A 1 7.19 8.75 -14.79
N GLU A 2 7.19 7.59 -15.43
CA GLU A 2 7.55 6.31 -14.80
C GLU A 2 9.01 6.34 -14.31
N VAL A 3 9.39 5.40 -13.45
CA VAL A 3 10.69 5.41 -12.75
C VAL A 3 11.48 4.14 -12.99
N ILE A 4 12.81 4.25 -12.98
CA ILE A 4 13.75 3.11 -13.12
C ILE A 4 13.88 2.39 -11.77
N THR A 5 12.75 1.94 -11.22
CA THR A 5 12.65 1.16 -9.98
C THR A 5 11.44 0.25 -10.07
N SER A 6 11.24 -0.63 -9.10
CA SER A 6 10.04 -1.46 -9.02
C SER A 6 8.80 -0.72 -8.50
N CYS A 7 8.90 0.55 -8.12
CA CYS A 7 7.81 1.32 -7.51
C CYS A 7 6.75 1.81 -8.50
N ASN A 8 6.82 1.46 -9.79
CA ASN A 8 5.77 1.84 -10.73
C ASN A 8 4.46 1.13 -10.38
N CYS A 9 3.37 1.87 -10.32
CA CYS A 9 2.05 1.38 -9.93
C CYS A 9 1.17 1.24 -11.17
N PRO A 10 0.84 0.01 -11.61
CA PRO A 10 -0.06 -0.21 -12.74
C PRO A 10 -1.39 0.50 -12.53
N ARG A 11 -2.01 0.98 -13.62
CA ARG A 11 -3.27 1.73 -13.55
C ARG A 11 -4.35 1.00 -12.74
N ALA A 12 -4.44 -0.33 -12.86
CA ALA A 12 -5.39 -1.14 -12.08
C ALA A 12 -5.16 -1.04 -10.56
N VAL A 13 -3.90 -1.07 -10.12
CA VAL A 13 -3.52 -0.94 -8.70
C VAL A 13 -3.79 0.48 -8.21
N THR A 14 -3.44 1.49 -9.00
CA THR A 14 -3.76 2.90 -8.73
C THR A 14 -5.27 3.09 -8.52
N MET A 15 -6.09 2.57 -9.44
CA MET A 15 -7.55 2.66 -9.33
C MET A 15 -8.10 1.92 -8.11
N SER A 16 -7.51 0.76 -7.75
CA SER A 16 -7.89 0.03 -6.54
C SER A 16 -7.65 0.85 -5.28
N ALA A 17 -6.49 1.49 -5.15
CA ALA A 17 -6.18 2.37 -4.02
C ALA A 17 -7.10 3.60 -3.97
N ILE A 18 -7.45 4.18 -5.13
CA ILE A 18 -8.42 5.27 -5.22
C ILE A 18 -9.80 4.82 -4.72
N ILE A 19 -10.31 3.68 -5.21
CA ILE A 19 -11.61 3.13 -4.79
C ILE A 19 -11.60 2.77 -3.31
N TYR A 20 -10.48 2.28 -2.78
CA TYR A 20 -10.33 2.01 -1.36
C TYR A 20 -10.55 3.29 -0.51
N CYS A 21 -9.97 4.43 -0.91
CA CYS A 21 -10.12 5.70 -0.20
C CYS A 21 -11.46 6.40 -0.47
N LEU A 22 -11.96 6.36 -1.70
CA LEU A 22 -13.09 7.17 -2.19
C LEU A 22 -14.34 6.34 -2.46
N ARG A 23 -14.48 5.15 -1.87
CA ARG A 23 -15.47 4.11 -2.19
C ARG A 23 -16.90 4.59 -2.49
N SER A 24 -17.35 5.66 -1.83
CA SER A 24 -18.70 6.22 -1.95
C SER A 24 -18.76 7.60 -2.64
N ILE A 25 -17.64 8.11 -3.13
CA ILE A 25 -17.51 9.41 -3.80
C ILE A 25 -17.35 9.17 -5.30
N ALA A 26 -18.24 9.75 -6.09
CA ALA A 26 -18.07 9.79 -7.54
C ALA A 26 -17.02 10.84 -7.90
N ALA A 27 -15.89 10.42 -8.46
CA ALA A 27 -14.80 11.31 -8.87
C ALA A 27 -14.38 11.01 -10.31
N GLN A 28 -14.08 12.07 -11.06
CA GLN A 28 -13.46 11.94 -12.38
C GLN A 28 -11.94 11.74 -12.18
N ILE A 29 -11.42 10.61 -12.63
CA ILE A 29 -10.01 10.25 -12.44
C ILE A 29 -9.23 10.47 -13.75
N SER A 30 -8.29 11.41 -13.71
CA SER A 30 -7.34 11.65 -14.80
C SER A 30 -5.94 11.22 -14.37
N ILE A 31 -5.41 10.19 -15.02
CA ILE A 31 -4.05 9.68 -14.81
C ILE A 31 -3.40 9.60 -16.19
N PRO A 32 -2.41 10.46 -16.50
CA PRO A 32 -1.69 10.43 -17.77
C PRO A 32 -0.88 9.13 -17.93
N GLU A 33 -0.77 8.65 -19.16
CA GLU A 33 0.10 7.51 -19.51
C GLU A 33 1.59 7.84 -19.33
N GLY A 34 2.41 6.81 -19.15
CA GLY A 34 3.86 6.95 -18.93
C GLY A 34 4.22 7.63 -17.60
N THR A 35 3.33 7.56 -16.61
CA THR A 35 3.54 8.11 -15.27
C THR A 35 3.75 7.01 -14.25
N LEU A 36 4.25 7.36 -13.06
CA LEU A 36 4.38 6.45 -11.93
C LEU A 36 3.09 5.66 -11.62
N LEU A 37 1.92 6.27 -11.88
CA LEU A 37 0.60 5.70 -11.58
C LEU A 37 -0.10 5.06 -12.79
N SER A 38 0.51 5.16 -13.97
CA SER A 38 0.08 4.52 -15.23
C SER A 38 1.32 4.28 -16.11
N PRO A 39 2.23 3.39 -15.67
CA PRO A 39 3.47 3.11 -16.37
C PRO A 39 3.23 2.29 -17.65
N SER A 40 4.26 2.19 -18.47
CA SER A 40 4.30 1.28 -19.62
C SER A 40 4.35 -0.20 -19.19
N GLU A 41 4.03 -1.10 -20.12
CA GLU A 41 4.02 -2.55 -19.86
C GLU A 41 5.40 -3.14 -19.55
N THR A 42 6.48 -2.43 -19.92
CA THR A 42 7.86 -2.87 -19.70
C THR A 42 8.44 -2.39 -18.37
N ALA A 43 7.73 -1.51 -17.64
CA ALA A 43 8.18 -0.99 -16.37
C ALA A 43 8.15 -2.06 -15.27
N ALA A 44 9.10 -2.02 -14.35
CA ALA A 44 9.08 -2.87 -13.16
C ALA A 44 8.03 -2.37 -12.15
N VAL A 45 7.15 -3.26 -11.69
CA VAL A 45 5.93 -2.89 -10.93
C VAL A 45 5.76 -3.56 -9.56
N VAL A 46 6.67 -4.45 -9.15
CA VAL A 46 6.47 -5.26 -7.93
C VAL A 46 6.32 -4.40 -6.66
N GLY A 47 7.02 -3.27 -6.57
CA GLY A 47 6.91 -2.31 -5.48
C GLY A 47 5.73 -1.34 -5.62
N GLY A 48 5.05 -1.29 -6.77
CA GLY A 48 3.91 -0.42 -7.02
C GLY A 48 2.71 -0.71 -6.15
N ASN A 49 2.38 -2.01 -5.99
CA ASN A 49 1.30 -2.47 -5.10
C ASN A 49 1.64 -2.34 -3.61
N VAL A 50 2.91 -2.08 -3.32
CA VAL A 50 3.43 -2.09 -1.96
C VAL A 50 3.65 -0.66 -1.47
N LEU A 51 4.64 0.03 -2.02
CA LEU A 51 5.05 1.36 -1.58
C LEU A 51 4.16 2.45 -2.19
N THR A 52 3.93 2.40 -3.50
CA THR A 52 3.29 3.50 -4.21
C THR A 52 1.80 3.57 -3.93
N SER A 53 1.10 2.44 -3.95
CA SER A 53 -0.32 2.35 -3.55
C SER A 53 -0.54 2.77 -2.11
N GLN A 54 0.36 2.39 -1.19
CA GLN A 54 0.30 2.80 0.22
C GLN A 54 0.41 4.32 0.36
N ARG A 55 1.37 4.94 -0.32
CA ARG A 55 1.53 6.40 -0.33
C ARG A 55 0.39 7.11 -1.03
N LEU A 56 -0.18 6.51 -2.06
CA LEU A 56 -1.34 7.06 -2.74
C LEU A 56 -2.54 7.20 -1.79
N CYS A 57 -2.74 6.25 -0.86
CA CYS A 57 -3.77 6.39 0.18
C CYS A 57 -3.52 7.59 1.10
N ASP A 58 -2.29 7.78 1.58
CA ASP A 58 -1.93 8.93 2.43
C ASP A 58 -2.22 10.26 1.69
N VAL A 59 -1.84 10.34 0.40
CA VAL A 59 -2.06 11.53 -0.43
C VAL A 59 -3.55 11.82 -0.59
N ILE A 60 -4.36 10.81 -0.90
CA ILE A 60 -5.81 10.99 -1.08
C ILE A 60 -6.46 11.40 0.23
N LEU A 61 -6.23 10.65 1.32
CA LEU A 61 -6.84 10.94 2.62
C LEU A 61 -6.41 12.30 3.18
N GLY A 62 -5.13 12.66 2.98
CA GLY A 62 -4.61 13.98 3.34
C GLY A 62 -5.23 15.12 2.52
N ALA A 63 -5.53 14.91 1.24
CA ALA A 63 -6.19 15.92 0.41
C ALA A 63 -7.63 16.22 0.85
N PHE A 64 -8.28 15.29 1.56
CA PHE A 64 -9.59 15.48 2.18
C PHE A 64 -9.51 15.83 3.66
N GLU A 65 -8.30 16.04 4.21
CA GLU A 65 -8.06 16.29 5.64
C GLU A 65 -8.70 15.23 6.55
N ALA A 66 -8.89 14.00 6.04
CA ALA A 66 -9.68 12.97 6.73
C ALA A 66 -8.90 12.38 7.91
N VAL A 67 -7.61 12.11 7.71
CA VAL A 67 -6.66 11.60 8.71
C VAL A 67 -5.24 12.02 8.34
N ALA A 68 -4.34 12.07 9.32
CA ALA A 68 -2.91 12.18 9.10
C ALA A 68 -2.36 10.94 8.37
N ALA A 69 -1.16 11.06 7.80
CA ALA A 69 -0.51 9.94 7.14
C ALA A 69 -0.25 8.77 8.10
N SER A 70 -0.46 7.54 7.62
CA SER A 70 -0.13 6.32 8.35
C SER A 70 1.32 5.91 8.04
N GLN A 71 1.73 4.71 8.44
CA GLN A 71 2.96 4.08 7.99
C GLN A 71 2.88 3.88 6.49
N GLY A 72 3.39 4.85 5.72
CA GLY A 72 3.29 4.76 4.26
C GLY A 72 4.37 3.87 3.62
N CYS A 73 4.95 2.95 4.37
CA CYS A 73 5.75 1.85 3.84
C CYS A 73 5.01 0.55 4.15
N MET A 74 4.60 -0.18 3.11
CA MET A 74 4.16 -1.57 3.24
C MET A 74 5.40 -2.47 3.21
N ASN A 75 6.26 -2.39 4.21
CA ASN A 75 7.41 -3.29 4.28
C ASN A 75 6.98 -4.72 4.57
N ASN A 76 7.79 -5.66 4.10
CA ASN A 76 7.52 -7.09 4.17
C ASN A 76 8.66 -7.84 4.86
N VAL A 77 8.32 -8.90 5.57
CA VAL A 77 9.25 -9.96 5.95
C VAL A 77 9.11 -11.08 4.94
N THR A 78 10.22 -11.45 4.31
CA THR A 78 10.23 -12.53 3.32
C THR A 78 11.43 -13.43 3.54
N PHE A 79 11.20 -14.75 3.59
CA PHE A 79 12.27 -15.76 3.66
C PHE A 79 11.74 -17.08 3.10
N GLY A 80 12.65 -17.98 2.75
CA GLY A 80 12.29 -19.26 2.13
C GLY A 80 13.47 -19.95 1.47
N ASP A 81 13.20 -21.12 0.90
CA ASP A 81 14.13 -21.94 0.14
C ASP A 81 13.45 -22.51 -1.12
N GLU A 82 14.00 -23.58 -1.71
CA GLU A 82 13.45 -24.23 -2.91
C GLU A 82 12.06 -24.88 -2.68
N THR A 83 11.67 -25.10 -1.42
CA THR A 83 10.48 -25.86 -1.02
C THR A 83 9.43 -25.02 -0.30
N MET A 84 9.83 -23.90 0.33
CA MET A 84 8.94 -23.02 1.08
C MET A 84 9.22 -21.54 0.80
N GLY A 85 8.16 -20.73 0.73
CA GLY A 85 8.24 -19.27 0.78
C GLY A 85 7.31 -18.71 1.85
N TYR A 86 7.83 -17.78 2.65
CA TYR A 86 7.09 -16.99 3.61
C TYR A 86 7.09 -15.53 3.21
N TYR A 87 5.93 -14.89 3.30
CA TYR A 87 5.73 -13.48 2.98
C TYR A 87 4.69 -12.89 3.92
N GLU A 88 5.07 -11.85 4.66
CA GLU A 88 4.17 -11.14 5.57
C GLU A 88 4.40 -9.64 5.49
N THR A 89 3.35 -8.83 5.73
CA THR A 89 3.49 -7.37 5.87
C THR A 89 3.80 -7.01 7.31
N ILE A 90 4.49 -5.89 7.54
CA ILE A 90 4.82 -5.43 8.90
C ILE A 90 3.87 -4.30 9.30
N ALA A 91 3.27 -4.43 10.49
CA ALA A 91 2.41 -3.42 11.08
C ALA A 91 3.20 -2.19 11.59
N GLY A 92 2.51 -1.08 11.82
CA GLY A 92 3.11 0.09 12.46
C GLY A 92 2.09 1.17 12.78
N GLY A 93 2.38 2.43 12.45
CA GLY A 93 1.57 3.57 12.91
C GLY A 93 0.36 3.85 12.01
N ALA A 94 -0.83 3.94 12.59
CA ALA A 94 -1.99 4.56 11.96
C ALA A 94 -2.01 6.06 12.21
N GLY A 95 -2.39 6.84 11.21
CA GLY A 95 -2.57 8.28 11.31
C GLY A 95 -3.63 8.67 12.34
N ALA A 96 -3.41 9.80 13.02
CA ALA A 96 -4.39 10.44 13.88
C ALA A 96 -5.47 11.16 13.05
N GLY A 97 -6.59 11.51 13.67
CA GLY A 97 -7.62 12.33 13.04
C GLY A 97 -8.28 13.27 14.04
N GLU A 98 -9.31 14.00 13.60
CA GLU A 98 -10.01 14.93 14.48
C GLU A 98 -10.66 14.19 15.65
N GLY A 99 -10.26 14.57 16.88
CA GLY A 99 -10.79 13.99 18.10
C GLY A 99 -10.22 12.62 18.50
N PHE A 100 -9.24 12.07 17.76
CA PHE A 100 -8.59 10.80 18.13
C PHE A 100 -7.10 10.74 17.80
N ALA A 101 -6.34 10.06 18.67
CA ALA A 101 -4.94 9.76 18.42
C ALA A 101 -4.78 8.60 17.43
N GLY A 102 -3.64 8.59 16.72
CA GLY A 102 -3.22 7.45 15.92
C GLY A 102 -2.98 6.21 16.79
N ARG A 103 -2.87 5.04 16.14
CA ARG A 103 -2.65 3.76 16.82
C ARG A 103 -1.31 3.16 16.42
N SER A 104 -0.55 2.67 17.39
CA SER A 104 0.72 1.96 17.14
C SER A 104 0.50 0.46 16.93
N GLY A 105 1.34 -0.14 16.08
CA GLY A 105 1.43 -1.60 15.89
C GLY A 105 0.21 -2.20 15.19
N VAL A 106 -0.39 -1.48 14.23
CA VAL A 106 -1.55 -1.95 13.48
C VAL A 106 -1.30 -1.92 11.98
N HIS A 107 -1.98 -2.80 11.25
CA HIS A 107 -2.01 -2.75 9.79
C HIS A 107 -2.95 -1.66 9.31
N THR A 108 -2.48 -0.87 8.34
CA THR A 108 -3.22 0.21 7.70
C THR A 108 -3.12 0.12 6.19
N HIS A 109 -4.25 0.36 5.52
CA HIS A 109 -4.34 0.47 4.06
C HIS A 109 -3.83 -0.79 3.35
N MET A 110 -2.75 -0.70 2.57
CA MET A 110 -2.22 -1.80 1.76
C MET A 110 -1.53 -2.89 2.59
N THR A 111 -1.28 -2.64 3.88
CA THR A 111 -0.77 -3.67 4.81
C THR A 111 -1.86 -4.55 5.43
N ASN A 112 -3.15 -4.38 5.08
CA ASN A 112 -4.28 -5.06 5.74
C ASN A 112 -4.43 -6.56 5.37
N THR A 113 -3.37 -7.34 5.58
CA THR A 113 -3.34 -8.80 5.46
C THR A 113 -3.39 -9.43 6.85
N ARG A 114 -4.11 -10.53 7.02
CA ARG A 114 -4.12 -11.29 8.27
C ARG A 114 -2.76 -11.97 8.47
N ILE A 115 -2.08 -11.63 9.57
CA ILE A 115 -0.78 -12.21 9.95
C ILE A 115 -0.93 -13.64 10.47
N THR A 116 0.14 -14.42 10.32
CA THR A 116 0.23 -15.78 10.87
C THR A 116 0.69 -15.69 12.32
N ASP A 117 0.11 -16.50 13.20
CA ASP A 117 0.60 -16.60 14.57
C ASP A 117 2.06 -17.07 14.58
N PRO A 118 2.98 -16.37 15.28
CA PRO A 118 4.38 -16.78 15.39
C PRO A 118 4.55 -18.25 15.81
N GLU A 119 3.72 -18.78 16.72
CA GLU A 119 3.83 -20.18 17.16
C GLU A 119 3.52 -21.15 16.01
N ILE A 120 2.54 -20.80 15.18
CA ILE A 120 2.19 -21.57 13.99
C ILE A 120 3.28 -21.46 12.93
N LEU A 121 3.90 -20.28 12.77
CA LEU A 121 5.01 -20.08 11.86
C LEU A 121 6.23 -20.92 12.26
N GLU A 122 6.61 -20.89 13.54
CA GLU A 122 7.77 -21.64 14.07
C GLU A 122 7.56 -23.16 14.03
N SER A 123 6.31 -23.62 14.00
CA SER A 123 5.98 -25.05 13.93
C SER A 123 6.00 -25.65 12.51
N ARG A 124 6.15 -24.83 11.47
CA ARG A 124 6.16 -25.25 10.06
C ARG A 124 7.57 -25.56 9.57
#